data_AF-A0A820GUN1-F1
#
_entry.id   AF-A0A820GUN1-F1
#
_cell.length_a   1.000
_cell.length_b   1.000
_cell.length_c   1.000
_cell.angle_alpha   90.00
_cell.angle_beta   90.00
_cell.angle_gamma   90.00
#
_symmetry.space_group_name_H-M   'P 1'
#
loop_
_entity.id
_entity.type
_entity.pdbx_description
1 polymer ?
#
loop_
_entity_poly.entity_id
_entity_poly.type
_entity_poly.pdbx_seq_one_letter_code
_entity_poly.pdbx_strand_id
1 'polypeptide(L)'
;MYRSHPSIVPVANKYLAHKKFLQEQEDHKHNIKNAHGLLDQSSPPSRPHCYERARQKQIKEYELTMIERENARLRTRMLQNGAFVSTHNNLNTEKRHRDEVEHKNEIERLQKQISHVRTNYSTRDYQNDFAKQQDFKRRISKFPPNNK
;
A
#
# COMPACT_ATOMS: atom_id res chain seq x y z
N MET A 1 -37.57 37.96 -5.28
CA MET A 1 -36.39 38.00 -6.17
C MET A 1 -35.31 37.10 -5.59
N TYR A 2 -35.08 35.92 -6.19
CA TYR A 2 -34.03 35.00 -5.73
C TYR A 2 -32.67 35.55 -6.15
N ARG A 3 -31.84 35.97 -5.18
CA ARG A 3 -30.44 36.34 -5.41
C ARG A 3 -29.66 35.06 -5.69
N SER A 4 -29.28 34.82 -6.94
CA SER A 4 -28.29 33.80 -7.28
C SER A 4 -26.92 34.27 -6.78
N HIS A 5 -26.45 33.75 -5.65
CA HIS A 5 -25.07 33.98 -5.25
C HIS A 5 -24.13 33.37 -6.30
N PRO A 6 -23.09 34.09 -6.76
CA PRO A 6 -22.07 33.49 -7.60
C PRO A 6 -21.42 32.33 -6.83
N SER A 7 -21.36 31.16 -7.48
CA SER A 7 -20.73 29.97 -6.93
C SER A 7 -19.31 30.30 -6.42
N ILE A 8 -19.03 29.97 -5.15
CA ILE A 8 -17.68 30.06 -4.56
C ILE A 8 -16.68 29.19 -5.32
N VAL A 9 -17.17 28.14 -5.98
CA VAL A 9 -16.35 27.26 -6.82
C VAL A 9 -16.35 27.82 -8.24
N PRO A 10 -15.20 28.19 -8.81
CA PRO A 10 -15.11 28.90 -10.09
C PRO A 10 -15.57 28.06 -11.29
N VAL A 11 -15.84 26.77 -11.09
CA VAL A 11 -16.42 25.92 -12.13
C VAL A 11 -17.41 24.92 -11.52
N ALA A 12 -18.66 24.93 -11.98
CA ALA A 12 -19.66 23.92 -11.61
C ALA A 12 -19.26 22.51 -12.08
N ASN A 13 -18.37 22.42 -13.07
CA ASN A 13 -17.84 21.17 -13.60
C ASN A 13 -16.52 20.77 -12.92
N LYS A 14 -16.55 19.64 -12.21
CA LYS A 14 -15.39 19.04 -11.52
C LYS A 14 -14.18 18.83 -12.45
N TYR A 15 -14.42 18.48 -13.72
CA TYR A 15 -13.35 18.27 -14.69
C TYR A 15 -12.56 19.57 -14.97
N LEU A 16 -13.27 20.67 -15.19
CA LEU A 16 -12.65 21.97 -15.47
C LEU A 16 -11.95 22.55 -14.23
N ALA A 17 -12.51 22.33 -13.03
CA ALA A 17 -11.83 22.68 -11.79
C ALA A 17 -10.52 21.90 -11.62
N HIS A 18 -10.52 20.60 -11.91
CA HIS A 18 -9.32 19.77 -11.85
C HIS A 18 -8.28 20.19 -12.91
N LYS A 19 -8.71 20.47 -14.15
CA LYS A 19 -7.82 20.96 -15.21
C LYS A 19 -7.15 22.28 -14.82
N LYS A 20 -7.91 23.21 -14.24
CA LYS A 20 -7.38 24.50 -13.78
C LYS A 20 -6.37 24.32 -12.64
N PHE A 21 -6.69 23.46 -11.66
CA PHE A 21 -5.77 23.14 -10.57
C PHE A 21 -4.44 22.55 -11.08
N LEU A 22 -4.49 21.64 -12.06
CA LEU A 22 -3.28 21.07 -12.66
C LEU A 22 -2.43 22.14 -13.36
N GLN A 23 -3.08 23.05 -14.08
CA GLN A 23 -2.38 24.16 -14.74
C GLN A 23 -1.70 25.09 -13.72
N GLU A 24 -2.41 25.49 -12.66
CA GLU A 24 -1.84 26.31 -11.58
C GLU A 24 -0.68 25.62 -10.87
N GLN A 25 -0.74 24.29 -10.72
CA GLN A 25 0.35 23.51 -10.13
C GLN A 25 1.60 23.49 -11.04
N GLU A 26 1.42 23.32 -12.35
CA GLU A 26 2.55 23.36 -13.29
C GLU A 26 3.17 24.75 -13.38
N ASP A 27 2.35 25.81 -13.42
CA ASP A 27 2.82 27.19 -13.37
C ASP A 27 3.60 27.47 -12.08
N HIS A 28 3.12 26.97 -10.94
CA HIS A 28 3.82 27.08 -9.67
C HIS A 28 5.19 26.37 -9.67
N LYS A 29 5.26 25.14 -10.20
CA LYS A 29 6.53 24.40 -10.35
C LYS A 29 7.50 25.14 -11.26
N HIS A 30 7.01 25.71 -12.36
CA HIS A 30 7.82 26.50 -13.28
C HIS A 30 8.38 27.75 -12.58
N ASN A 31 7.53 28.46 -11.84
CA ASN A 31 7.93 29.64 -11.08
C ASN A 31 8.94 29.31 -9.98
N ILE A 32 8.80 28.19 -9.27
CA ILE A 32 9.79 27.74 -8.28
C ILE A 32 11.12 27.42 -8.95
N LYS A 33 11.11 26.70 -10.08
CA LYS A 33 12.34 26.34 -10.80
C LYS A 33 13.09 27.56 -11.31
N ASN A 34 12.37 28.57 -11.77
CA ASN A 34 12.94 29.80 -12.34
C ASN A 34 13.14 30.91 -11.31
N ALA A 35 12.68 30.71 -10.07
CA ALA A 35 12.95 31.63 -8.98
C ALA A 35 14.44 31.52 -8.63
N HIS A 36 15.23 32.46 -9.16
CA HIS A 36 16.58 32.67 -8.68
C HIS A 36 16.51 33.18 -7.23
N GLY A 37 17.31 32.59 -6.35
CA GLY A 37 17.48 33.12 -5.01
C GLY A 37 17.95 34.58 -5.08
N LEU A 38 17.24 35.49 -4.41
CA LEU A 38 17.66 36.90 -4.26
C LEU A 38 19.03 37.04 -3.57
N LEU A 39 19.47 35.98 -2.90
CA LEU A 39 20.74 35.89 -2.21
C LEU A 39 21.73 35.11 -3.07
N ASP A 40 22.93 35.67 -3.20
CA ASP A 40 24.05 34.95 -3.79
C ASP A 40 24.32 33.67 -2.98
N GLN A 41 24.03 32.52 -3.59
CA GLN A 41 24.33 31.20 -3.05
C GLN A 41 25.68 30.68 -3.53
N SER A 42 26.46 31.50 -4.26
CA SER A 42 27.81 31.12 -4.62
C SER A 42 28.61 30.87 -3.35
N SER A 43 29.37 29.76 -3.36
CA SER A 43 30.25 29.48 -2.23
C SER A 43 31.30 30.60 -2.19
N PRO A 44 31.53 31.22 -1.01
CA PRO A 44 32.52 32.26 -0.89
C PRO A 44 33.89 31.73 -1.36
N PRO A 45 34.76 32.61 -1.90
CA PRO A 45 36.04 32.20 -2.44
C PRO A 45 36.84 31.46 -1.36
N SER A 46 37.21 30.21 -1.68
CA SER A 46 38.00 29.37 -0.78
C SER A 46 39.31 30.07 -0.49
N ARG A 47 39.57 30.35 0.79
CA ARG A 47 40.78 31.07 1.20
C ARG A 47 41.99 30.17 0.98
N PRO A 48 43.18 30.73 0.69
CA PRO A 48 44.37 29.94 0.40
C PRO A 48 44.80 29.01 1.55
N HIS A 49 44.46 29.33 2.80
CA HIS A 49 44.69 28.45 3.95
C HIS A 49 43.65 27.33 4.12
N CYS A 50 42.54 27.39 3.38
CA CYS A 50 41.53 26.34 3.30
C CYS A 50 41.88 25.27 2.25
N TYR A 51 42.93 25.47 1.44
CA TYR A 51 43.42 24.41 0.57
C TYR A 51 44.07 23.32 1.41
N GLU A 52 43.45 22.15 1.44
CA GLU A 52 44.08 20.96 2.01
C GLU A 52 45.40 20.71 1.31
N ARG A 53 46.46 20.57 2.11
CA ARG A 53 47.81 20.28 1.62
C ARG A 53 47.77 18.98 0.82
N ALA A 54 48.49 18.90 -0.30
CA ALA A 54 48.48 17.73 -1.18
C ALA A 54 48.68 16.39 -0.43
N ARG A 55 49.55 16.37 0.59
CA ARG A 55 49.76 15.21 1.46
C ARG A 55 48.51 14.80 2.25
N GLN A 56 47.73 15.75 2.75
CA GLN A 56 46.48 15.46 3.47
C GLN A 56 45.43 14.87 2.52
N LYS A 57 45.34 15.37 1.28
CA LYS A 57 44.48 14.79 0.25
C LYS A 57 44.86 13.35 -0.07
N GLN A 58 46.16 13.09 -0.27
CA GLN A 58 46.67 11.74 -0.53
C GLN A 58 46.36 10.76 0.61
N ILE A 59 46.51 11.19 1.86
CA ILE A 59 46.17 10.35 3.03
C ILE A 59 44.66 10.04 3.05
N LYS A 60 43.81 11.05 2.84
CA LYS A 60 42.35 10.86 2.79
C LYS A 60 41.91 9.97 1.66
N GLU A 61 42.49 10.14 0.46
CA GLU A 61 42.22 9.27 -0.69
C GLU A 61 42.64 7.84 -0.37
N TYR A 62 43.82 7.63 0.21
CA TYR A 62 44.27 6.30 0.62
C TYR A 62 43.33 5.66 1.64
N GLU A 63 42.95 6.38 2.69
CA GLU A 63 41.98 5.92 3.71
C GLU A 63 40.63 5.55 3.07
N LEU A 64 40.14 6.38 2.15
CA LEU A 64 38.89 6.16 1.44
C LEU A 64 38.97 4.90 0.56
N THR A 65 40.07 4.69 -0.17
CA THR A 65 40.26 3.47 -0.97
C THR A 65 40.32 2.20 -0.11
N MET A 66 40.89 2.28 1.10
CA MET A 66 40.91 1.14 2.03
C MET A 66 39.50 0.81 2.51
N ILE A 67 38.70 1.82 2.85
CA ILE A 67 37.30 1.65 3.26
C ILE A 67 36.47 1.07 2.11
N GLU A 68 36.61 1.59 0.89
CA GLU A 68 35.88 1.09 -0.28
C GLU A 68 36.23 -0.36 -0.58
N ARG A 69 37.51 -0.74 -0.48
CA ARG A 69 37.96 -2.11 -0.66
C ARG A 69 37.36 -3.06 0.38
N GLU A 70 37.35 -2.67 1.65
CA GLU A 70 36.76 -3.49 2.70
C GLU A 70 35.24 -3.58 2.57
N ASN A 71 34.56 -2.48 2.20
CA ASN A 71 33.13 -2.47 1.91
C ASN A 71 32.77 -3.40 0.74
N ALA A 72 33.57 -3.40 -0.32
CA ALA A 72 33.38 -4.33 -1.44
C ALA A 72 33.53 -5.79 -0.97
N ARG A 73 34.57 -6.08 -0.17
CA ARG A 73 34.79 -7.41 0.41
C ARG A 73 33.62 -7.85 1.30
N LEU A 74 33.14 -6.96 2.17
CA LEU A 74 32.00 -7.20 3.06
C LEU A 74 30.73 -7.45 2.26
N ARG A 75 30.43 -6.63 1.24
CA ARG A 75 29.27 -6.85 0.36
C ARG A 75 29.31 -8.22 -0.31
N THR A 76 30.45 -8.63 -0.85
CA THR A 76 30.61 -9.96 -1.46
C THR A 76 30.38 -11.07 -0.44
N ARG A 77 30.92 -10.95 0.79
CA ARG A 77 30.68 -11.93 1.86
C ARG A 77 29.22 -11.95 2.33
N MET A 78 28.57 -10.80 2.42
CA MET A 78 27.15 -10.70 2.79
C MET A 78 26.25 -11.35 1.74
N LEU A 79 26.57 -11.17 0.45
CA LEU A 79 25.90 -11.84 -0.67
C LEU A 79 26.11 -13.35 -0.63
N GLN A 80 27.34 -13.82 -0.38
CA GLN A 80 27.66 -15.25 -0.31
C GLN A 80 27.04 -15.95 0.90
N ASN A 81 26.97 -15.28 2.05
CA ASN A 81 26.45 -15.86 3.29
C ASN A 81 24.92 -15.70 3.43
N GLY A 82 24.21 -15.27 2.38
CA GLY A 82 22.75 -15.11 2.39
C GLY A 82 22.25 -14.03 3.37
N ALA A 83 23.13 -13.20 3.91
CA ALA A 83 22.82 -12.14 4.86
C ALA A 83 22.32 -10.88 4.14
N PHE A 84 21.34 -11.04 3.26
CA PHE A 84 20.36 -9.98 3.12
C PHE A 84 19.57 -10.00 4.42
N VAL A 85 19.59 -8.91 5.19
CA VAL A 85 18.63 -8.74 6.27
C VAL A 85 17.27 -8.75 5.60
N SER A 86 16.66 -9.94 5.56
CA SER A 86 15.29 -10.12 5.14
C SER A 86 14.46 -9.25 6.07
N THR A 87 13.97 -8.13 5.57
CA THR A 87 12.96 -7.30 6.22
C THR A 87 11.69 -8.10 6.52
N HIS A 88 11.56 -9.28 5.89
CA HIS A 88 10.69 -10.34 6.36
C HIS A 88 11.35 -11.09 7.52
N ASN A 89 10.91 -10.81 8.75
CA ASN A 89 11.17 -11.65 9.92
C ASN A 89 10.82 -13.12 9.60
N ASN A 90 11.81 -13.91 9.17
CA ASN A 90 11.69 -15.34 8.91
C ASN A 90 11.83 -16.18 10.19
N LEU A 91 11.54 -15.59 11.35
CA LEU A 91 11.61 -16.23 12.67
C LEU A 91 10.45 -17.22 12.93
N ASN A 92 9.75 -17.69 11.91
CA ASN A 92 8.61 -18.58 12.09
C ASN A 92 8.33 -19.50 10.89
N THR A 93 9.39 -19.97 10.21
CA THR A 93 9.27 -20.96 9.14
C THR A 93 8.63 -22.25 9.65
N GLU A 94 9.02 -22.70 10.84
CA GLU A 94 8.50 -23.92 11.44
C GLU A 94 7.02 -23.78 11.86
N LYS A 95 6.62 -22.64 12.42
CA LYS A 95 5.20 -22.36 12.71
C LYS A 95 4.38 -22.27 11.41
N ARG A 96 4.87 -21.57 10.39
CA ARG A 96 4.20 -21.52 9.08
C ARG A 96 4.03 -22.91 8.47
N HIS A 97 5.04 -23.76 8.58
CA HIS A 97 4.95 -25.13 8.08
C HIS A 97 3.91 -25.95 8.86
N ARG A 98 3.85 -25.79 10.20
CA ARG A 98 2.80 -26.40 11.03
C ARG A 98 1.40 -25.92 10.63
N ASP A 99 1.21 -24.61 10.51
CA ASP A 99 -0.07 -24.00 10.12
C ASP A 99 -0.50 -24.49 8.71
N GLU A 100 0.44 -24.62 7.77
CA GLU A 100 0.18 -25.17 6.43
C GLU A 100 -0.26 -26.64 6.45
N VAL A 101 0.38 -27.46 7.28
CA VAL A 101 0.02 -28.87 7.45
C VAL A 101 -1.36 -29.00 8.10
N GLU A 102 -1.64 -28.22 9.13
CA GLU A 102 -2.96 -28.18 9.79
C GLU A 102 -4.06 -27.80 8.80
N HIS A 103 -3.84 -26.74 8.01
CA HIS A 103 -4.81 -26.28 7.02
C HIS A 103 -5.06 -27.33 5.92
N LYS A 104 -4.00 -28.01 5.43
CA LYS A 104 -4.16 -29.11 4.47
C LYS A 104 -5.00 -30.25 5.03
N ASN A 105 -4.74 -30.65 6.27
CA ASN A 105 -5.49 -31.73 6.93
C ASN A 105 -6.97 -31.36 7.10
N GLU A 106 -7.27 -30.10 7.43
CA GLU A 106 -8.63 -29.61 7.56
C GLU A 106 -9.37 -29.58 6.22
N ILE A 107 -8.70 -29.12 5.15
CA ILE A 107 -9.24 -29.16 3.79
C ILE A 107 -9.57 -30.58 3.37
N GLU A 108 -8.65 -31.53 3.58
CA GLU A 108 -8.88 -32.94 3.24
C GLU A 108 -10.05 -33.54 4.03
N ARG A 109 -10.18 -33.18 5.31
CA ARG A 109 -11.29 -33.61 6.17
C ARG A 109 -12.62 -33.07 5.64
N LEU A 110 -12.70 -31.77 5.36
CA LEU A 110 -13.91 -31.14 4.83
C LEU A 110 -14.28 -31.71 3.46
N GLN A 111 -13.29 -31.94 2.59
CA GLN A 111 -13.51 -32.53 1.28
C GLN A 111 -14.04 -33.96 1.39
N LYS A 112 -13.52 -34.77 2.33
CA LYS A 112 -14.06 -36.09 2.65
C LYS A 112 -15.50 -35.99 3.17
N GLN A 113 -15.81 -35.04 4.04
CA GLN A 113 -17.19 -34.87 4.51
C GLN A 113 -18.13 -34.49 3.37
N ILE A 114 -17.75 -33.52 2.53
CA ILE A 114 -18.55 -33.10 1.37
C ILE A 114 -18.74 -34.26 0.39
N SER A 115 -17.71 -35.10 0.17
CA SER A 115 -17.82 -36.23 -0.76
C SER A 115 -18.70 -37.37 -0.23
N HIS A 116 -18.75 -37.57 1.09
CA HIS A 116 -19.60 -38.59 1.72
C HIS A 116 -21.06 -38.12 1.88
N VAL A 117 -21.28 -36.80 1.98
CA VAL A 117 -22.63 -36.23 1.94
C VAL A 117 -23.13 -36.29 0.51
N ARG A 118 -23.88 -37.34 0.17
CA ARG A 118 -24.69 -37.36 -1.04
C ARG A 118 -25.80 -36.34 -0.86
N THR A 119 -25.74 -35.27 -1.63
CA THR A 119 -26.80 -34.27 -1.66
C THR A 119 -28.03 -34.87 -2.34
N ASN A 120 -29.02 -35.29 -1.55
CA ASN A 120 -30.33 -35.69 -2.05
C ASN A 120 -31.11 -34.41 -2.41
N TYR A 121 -30.73 -33.75 -3.50
CA TYR A 121 -31.46 -32.62 -4.04
C TYR A 121 -32.74 -33.14 -4.72
N SER A 122 -33.84 -33.11 -3.97
CA SER A 122 -35.18 -33.39 -4.49
C SER A 122 -35.88 -32.06 -4.75
N THR A 123 -36.18 -31.77 -6.02
CA THR A 123 -36.93 -30.56 -6.42
C THR A 123 -38.26 -30.45 -5.69
N ARG A 124 -38.89 -31.59 -5.39
CA ARG A 124 -40.15 -31.68 -4.66
C ARG A 124 -40.00 -31.25 -3.20
N ASP A 125 -38.91 -31.62 -2.54
CA ASP A 125 -38.67 -31.25 -1.14
C ASP A 125 -38.35 -29.75 -1.01
N TYR A 126 -37.58 -29.21 -1.96
CA TYR A 126 -37.34 -27.76 -2.08
C TYR A 126 -38.63 -26.97 -2.28
N GLN A 127 -39.53 -27.42 -3.16
CA GLN A 127 -40.82 -26.78 -3.38
C GLN A 127 -41.71 -26.83 -2.12
N ASN A 128 -41.71 -27.97 -1.41
CA ASN A 128 -42.44 -28.12 -0.17
C ASN A 128 -41.90 -27.18 0.92
N ASP A 129 -40.58 -27.09 1.07
CA ASP A 129 -39.97 -26.22 2.09
C ASP A 129 -40.15 -24.73 1.74
N PHE A 130 -40.08 -24.38 0.46
CA PHE A 130 -40.42 -23.04 0.00
C PHE A 130 -41.88 -22.68 0.31
N ALA A 131 -42.83 -23.60 0.09
CA ALA A 131 -44.23 -23.39 0.43
C ALA A 131 -44.43 -23.20 1.95
N LYS A 132 -43.78 -24.03 2.79
CA LYS A 132 -43.81 -23.87 4.26
C LYS A 132 -43.26 -22.52 4.71
N GLN A 133 -42.16 -22.07 4.12
CA GLN A 133 -41.56 -20.76 4.43
C GLN A 133 -42.50 -19.61 4.03
N GLN A 134 -43.19 -19.73 2.89
CA GLN A 134 -44.14 -18.73 2.44
C GLN A 134 -45.37 -18.65 3.36
N ASP A 135 -45.87 -19.81 3.82
CA ASP A 135 -46.94 -19.87 4.83
C ASP A 135 -46.49 -19.28 6.17
N PHE A 136 -45.28 -19.59 6.62
CA PHE A 136 -44.70 -19.01 7.83
C PHE A 136 -44.59 -17.49 7.70
N LYS A 137 -44.03 -17.01 6.58
CA LYS A 137 -43.92 -15.59 6.25
C LYS A 137 -45.28 -14.91 6.30
N ARG A 138 -46.33 -15.52 5.73
CA ARG A 138 -47.71 -15.00 5.77
C ARG A 138 -48.27 -14.91 7.19
N ARG A 139 -47.91 -15.86 8.07
CA ARG A 139 -48.34 -15.86 9.49
C ARG A 139 -47.64 -14.75 10.28
N ILE A 140 -46.34 -14.55 10.06
CA ILE A 140 -45.56 -13.53 10.78
C ILE A 140 -45.67 -12.13 10.15
N SER A 141 -46.07 -12.02 8.88
CA SER A 141 -46.21 -10.73 8.18
C SER A 141 -47.52 -10.01 8.51
N LYS A 142 -48.43 -10.63 9.27
CA LYS A 142 -49.59 -9.94 9.82
C LYS A 142 -49.16 -9.12 11.04
N PHE A 143 -48.94 -7.83 10.83
CA PHE A 143 -49.00 -6.84 11.91
C PHE A 143 -50.41 -6.89 12.53
N PRO A 144 -50.59 -6.82 13.87
CA PRO A 144 -51.91 -6.88 14.47
C PRO A 144 -52.81 -5.77 13.89
N PRO A 145 -54.11 -6.04 13.65
CA PRO A 145 -55.02 -4.98 13.21
C PRO A 145 -55.10 -3.94 14.32
N ASN A 146 -54.90 -2.67 13.97
CA ASN A 146 -55.21 -1.56 14.85
C ASN A 146 -56.72 -1.59 15.13
N ASN A 147 -57.10 -2.19 16.25
CA ASN A 147 -58.45 -2.07 16.80
C ASN A 147 -58.66 -0.59 17.12
N LYS A 148 -59.53 0.06 16.33
CA LYS A 148 -60.09 1.38 16.62
C LYS A 148 -61.13 1.26 17.72
#